data_AF-A0A4D4J0N2-F1
#
_entry.id   AF-A0A4D4J0N2-F1
#
_cell.length_a   1.000
_cell.length_b   1.000
_cell.length_c   1.000
_cell.angle_alpha   90.00
_cell.angle_beta   90.00
_cell.angle_gamma   90.00
#
_symmetry.space_group_name_H-M   'P 1'
#
loop_
_entity.id
_entity.type
_entity.pdbx_description
1 polymer ?
#
loop_
_entity_poly.entity_id
_entity_poly.type
_entity_poly.pdbx_seq_one_letter_code
_entity_poly.pdbx_strand_id
1 'polypeptide(L)'
;MRQGESDAEAVVREVYEETRLSVTVGPLLGSVLRPAPHGTFEIHDYLCQVVDGDLRAGDDADAAEWFDREMFTTLHRDGMLVDGLAQALEGWDALPRV
;
A
#
# COMPACT_ATOMS: atom_id res chain seq x y z
N MET A 1 -4.33 -9.54 9.64
CA MET A 1 -3.32 -10.27 10.44
C MET A 1 -3.80 -11.65 10.80
N ARG A 2 -3.01 -12.67 10.47
CA ARG A 2 -3.24 -14.03 10.97
C ARG A 2 -2.77 -14.12 12.42
N GLN A 3 -3.35 -15.03 13.21
CA GLN A 3 -3.01 -15.16 14.63
C GLN A 3 -1.53 -15.54 14.78
N GLY A 4 -0.76 -14.73 15.50
CA GLY A 4 0.67 -14.93 15.74
C GLY A 4 1.59 -14.43 14.62
N GLU A 5 1.04 -13.86 13.55
CA GLU A 5 1.79 -13.23 12.46
C GLU A 5 2.28 -11.84 12.87
N SER A 6 3.55 -11.54 12.63
CA SER A 6 4.11 -10.19 12.76
C SER A 6 3.70 -9.30 11.58
N ASP A 7 3.78 -7.98 11.76
CA ASP A 7 3.49 -7.03 10.68
C ASP A 7 4.29 -7.30 9.41
N ALA A 8 5.60 -7.57 9.55
CA ALA A 8 6.45 -7.85 8.40
C ALA A 8 6.04 -9.14 7.67
N GLU A 9 5.68 -10.20 8.41
CA GLU A 9 5.20 -11.45 7.79
C GLU A 9 3.88 -11.23 7.06
N ALA A 10 2.97 -10.46 7.66
CA ALA A 10 1.71 -10.09 7.02
C ALA A 10 1.95 -9.30 5.74
N VAL A 11 2.78 -8.25 5.78
CA VAL A 11 3.08 -7.42 4.59
C VAL A 11 3.66 -8.26 3.45
N VAL A 12 4.64 -9.13 3.72
CA VAL A 12 5.20 -10.02 2.67
C VAL A 12 4.11 -10.86 2.03
N ARG A 13 3.22 -11.42 2.85
CA ARG A 13 2.16 -12.29 2.37
C ARG A 13 1.07 -11.54 1.61
N GLU A 14 0.50 -10.48 2.19
CA GLU A 14 -0.59 -9.72 1.57
C GLU A 14 -0.12 -9.13 0.24
N VAL A 15 1.08 -8.53 0.18
CA VAL A 15 1.62 -8.00 -1.07
C VAL A 15 1.73 -9.11 -2.14
N TYR A 16 2.15 -10.32 -1.78
CA TYR A 16 2.19 -11.43 -2.72
C TYR A 16 0.79 -11.92 -3.13
N GLU A 17 -0.16 -12.01 -2.20
CA GLU A 17 -1.53 -12.46 -2.46
C GLU A 17 -2.25 -11.46 -3.40
N GLU A 18 -2.10 -10.16 -3.17
CA GLU A 18 -2.80 -9.07 -3.88
C GLU A 18 -2.10 -8.59 -5.17
N THR A 19 -0.78 -8.77 -5.29
CA THR A 19 0.00 -8.19 -6.41
C THR A 19 0.93 -9.18 -7.13
N ARG A 20 1.09 -10.39 -6.57
CA ARG A 20 2.07 -11.43 -7.01
C ARG A 20 3.54 -11.01 -6.91
N LEU A 21 3.83 -9.88 -6.27
CA LEU A 21 5.19 -9.42 -6.01
C LEU A 21 5.74 -10.05 -4.74
N SER A 22 6.97 -10.53 -4.78
CA SER A 22 7.74 -10.87 -3.59
C SER A 22 8.55 -9.65 -3.15
N VAL A 23 8.48 -9.31 -1.86
CA VAL A 23 9.13 -8.10 -1.32
C VAL A 23 9.98 -8.39 -0.09
N THR A 24 10.97 -7.54 0.15
CA THR A 24 11.57 -7.36 1.48
C THR A 24 10.95 -6.15 2.17
N VAL A 25 10.56 -6.31 3.44
CA VAL A 25 9.96 -5.25 4.24
C VAL A 25 11.06 -4.41 4.89
N GLY A 26 11.03 -3.12 4.65
CA GLY A 26 11.92 -2.12 5.21
C GLY A 26 11.30 -1.39 6.41
N PRO A 27 11.65 -0.11 6.64
CA PRO A 27 11.14 0.65 7.77
C PRO A 27 9.64 0.94 7.66
N LEU A 28 8.99 1.08 8.81
CA LEU A 28 7.67 1.69 8.92
C LEU A 28 7.78 3.17 8.53
N LEU A 29 7.02 3.60 7.52
CA LEU A 29 6.95 5.01 7.10
C LEU A 29 6.01 5.81 7.99
N GLY A 30 4.90 5.19 8.39
CA GLY A 30 3.96 5.78 9.32
C GLY A 30 2.72 4.92 9.50
N SER A 31 1.77 5.48 10.24
CA SER A 31 0.50 4.82 10.52
C SER A 31 -0.66 5.79 10.31
N VAL A 32 -1.80 5.26 9.91
CA VAL A 32 -3.04 6.01 9.84
C VAL A 32 -4.15 5.32 10.62
N LEU A 33 -5.04 6.13 11.21
CA LEU A 33 -6.27 5.65 11.80
C LEU A 33 -7.41 5.85 10.79
N ARG A 34 -8.23 4.82 10.57
CA ARG A 34 -9.37 4.85 9.65
C ARG A 34 -10.62 4.29 10.32
N PRO A 35 -11.78 4.97 10.22
CA PRO A 35 -13.03 4.42 10.70
C PRO A 35 -13.35 3.08 10.03
N ALA A 36 -13.85 2.14 10.81
CA ALA A 36 -14.30 0.83 10.35
C ALA A 36 -15.73 0.57 10.86
N PRO A 37 -16.49 -0.37 10.25
CA PRO A 37 -17.84 -0.71 10.73
C PRO A 37 -17.91 -1.05 12.22
N HIS A 38 -16.82 -1.59 12.78
CA HIS A 38 -16.71 -1.99 14.18
C HIS A 38 -15.46 -1.42 14.86
N GLY A 39 -15.28 -0.10 14.78
CA GLY A 39 -14.22 0.62 15.49
C GLY A 39 -13.33 1.42 14.55
N THR A 40 -12.02 1.34 14.79
CA THR A 40 -11.01 2.05 14.02
C THR A 40 -9.94 1.06 13.61
N PHE A 41 -9.61 1.02 12.32
CA PHE A 41 -8.40 0.36 11.86
C PHE A 41 -7.21 1.26 12.11
N GLU A 42 -6.18 0.69 12.72
CA GLU A 42 -4.83 1.23 12.71
C GLU A 42 -4.08 0.52 11.59
N ILE A 43 -3.64 1.29 10.59
CA ILE A 43 -2.99 0.78 9.39
C ILE A 43 -1.53 1.23 9.44
N HIS A 44 -0.62 0.28 9.28
CA HIS A 44 0.82 0.48 9.31
C HIS A 44 1.40 0.36 7.89
N ASP A 45 2.04 1.41 7.40
CA ASP A 45 2.55 1.47 6.03
C ASP A 45 4.08 1.34 6.02
N TYR A 46 4.57 0.27 5.41
CA TYR A 46 6.00 -0.08 5.36
C TYR A 46 6.61 0.18 3.98
N LEU A 47 7.84 0.71 3.95
CA LEU A 47 8.60 0.81 2.71
C LEU A 47 9.10 -0.58 2.31
N CYS A 48 8.61 -1.08 1.18
CA CYS A 48 8.97 -2.39 0.66
C CYS A 48 9.84 -2.28 -0.60
N GLN A 49 10.72 -3.26 -0.80
CA GLN A 49 11.48 -3.41 -2.04
C GLN A 49 11.09 -4.71 -2.73
N VAL A 50 10.68 -4.62 -3.99
CA VAL A 50 10.41 -5.80 -4.83
C VAL A 50 11.71 -6.55 -5.11
N VAL A 51 11.69 -7.86 -4.90
CA VAL A 51 12.82 -8.74 -5.16
C VAL A 51 12.54 -9.79 -6.22
N ASP A 52 11.27 -10.09 -6.50
CA ASP A 52 10.86 -11.03 -7.55
C ASP A 52 9.37 -10.85 -7.91
N GLY A 53 8.96 -11.45 -9.03
CA GLY A 53 7.58 -11.50 -9.50
C GLY A 53 7.22 -10.45 -10.55
N ASP A 54 6.15 -10.73 -11.28
CA ASP A 54 5.53 -9.78 -12.21
C ASP A 54 4.24 -9.24 -11.58
N LEU A 55 4.04 -7.92 -11.66
CA LEU A 55 2.84 -7.27 -11.12
C LEU A 55 1.57 -7.81 -11.80
N ARG A 56 0.66 -8.37 -10.99
CA ARG A 56 -0.66 -8.87 -11.42
C ARG A 56 -1.65 -8.70 -10.29
N ALA A 57 -2.89 -8.32 -10.63
CA ALA A 57 -3.96 -8.23 -9.63
C ALA A 57 -4.22 -9.57 -8.95
N GLY A 58 -4.47 -9.51 -7.64
CA GLY A 58 -5.06 -10.56 -6.84
C GLY A 58 -6.51 -10.84 -7.24
N ASP A 59 -7.16 -11.73 -6.51
CA ASP A 59 -8.57 -12.06 -6.73
C ASP A 59 -9.53 -10.99 -6.16
N ASP A 60 -9.02 -10.08 -5.36
CA ASP A 60 -9.71 -8.98 -4.70
C ASP A 60 -9.59 -7.63 -5.43
N ALA A 61 -8.86 -7.59 -6.55
CA ALA A 61 -8.66 -6.39 -7.35
C ALA A 61 -8.92 -6.63 -8.85
N ASP A 62 -9.50 -5.63 -9.54
CA ASP A 62 -9.72 -5.69 -10.99
C ASP A 62 -8.41 -5.49 -11.79
N ALA A 63 -7.47 -4.72 -11.24
CA ALA A 63 -6.20 -4.38 -11.89
C ALA A 63 -5.12 -4.03 -10.85
N ALA A 64 -3.85 -4.18 -11.23
CA ALA A 64 -2.70 -3.73 -10.47
C ALA A 64 -1.68 -3.08 -11.41
N GLU A 65 -1.33 -1.82 -11.13
CA GLU A 65 -0.50 -0.99 -12.01
C GLU A 65 0.52 -0.16 -11.23
N TRP A 66 1.66 0.14 -11.86
CA TRP A 66 2.64 1.09 -11.34
C TRP A 66 2.29 2.49 -11.82
N PHE A 67 2.30 3.46 -10.91
CA PHE A 67 2.02 4.86 -11.22
C PHE A 67 3.21 5.74 -10.86
N ASP A 68 3.61 6.60 -11.80
CA ASP A 68 4.56 7.66 -11.54
C ASP A 68 3.89 8.88 -10.88
N ARG A 69 4.68 9.93 -10.66
CA ARG A 69 4.20 11.19 -10.06
C ARG A 69 3.11 11.89 -10.89
N GLU A 70 3.24 11.88 -12.22
CA GLU A 70 2.30 12.58 -13.09
C GLU A 70 0.93 11.92 -13.06
N MET A 71 0.90 10.59 -13.17
CA MET A 71 -0.32 9.82 -13.09
C MET A 71 -0.94 9.90 -11.70
N PHE A 72 -0.14 9.75 -10.64
CA PHE A 72 -0.63 9.93 -9.26
C PHE A 72 -1.31 11.30 -9.05
N THR A 73 -0.71 12.37 -9.57
CA THR A 73 -1.26 13.74 -9.48
C THR A 73 -2.59 13.84 -10.22
N THR A 74 -2.69 13.21 -11.40
CA THR A 74 -3.92 13.15 -12.19
C THR A 74 -5.04 12.41 -11.43
N LEU A 75 -4.75 11.22 -10.91
CA LEU A 75 -5.69 10.44 -10.10
C LEU A 75 -6.15 11.19 -8.85
N HIS A 76 -5.23 11.90 -8.17
CA HIS A 76 -5.58 12.70 -7.00
C HIS A 76 -6.53 13.86 -7.35
N ARG A 77 -6.20 14.62 -8.40
CA ARG A 77 -7.03 15.75 -8.87
C ARG A 77 -8.42 15.30 -9.27
N ASP A 78 -8.52 14.14 -9.90
CA ASP A 78 -9.76 13.62 -10.45
C ASP A 78 -10.59 12.85 -9.38
N GLY A 79 -10.11 12.81 -8.13
CA GLY A 79 -10.82 12.19 -7.00
C GLY A 79 -10.85 10.67 -7.06
N MET A 80 -9.89 10.04 -7.74
CA MET A 80 -9.82 8.60 -7.95
C MET A 80 -8.97 7.87 -6.92
N LEU A 81 -8.35 8.58 -5.98
CA LEU A 81 -7.62 7.98 -4.86
C LEU A 81 -8.55 7.74 -3.68
N VAL A 82 -8.25 6.71 -2.88
CA VAL A 82 -8.90 6.53 -1.58
C VAL A 82 -8.61 7.72 -0.65
N ASP A 83 -9.60 8.06 0.17
CA ASP A 83 -9.54 9.20 1.08
C ASP A 83 -8.29 9.14 1.99
N GLY A 84 -7.55 10.25 2.00
CA GLY A 84 -6.37 10.43 2.86
C GLY A 84 -5.07 9.83 2.32
N LEU A 85 -5.07 9.14 1.17
CA LEU A 85 -3.85 8.54 0.61
C LEU A 85 -2.79 9.59 0.27
N ALA A 86 -3.16 10.63 -0.49
CA ALA A 86 -2.23 11.68 -0.89
C ALA A 86 -1.64 12.42 0.32
N GLN A 87 -2.47 12.74 1.31
CA GLN A 87 -2.05 13.43 2.53
C GLN A 87 -1.09 12.58 3.37
N ALA A 88 -1.33 11.27 3.45
CA ALA A 88 -0.44 10.35 4.16
C ALA A 88 0.93 10.26 3.47
N LEU A 89 0.94 10.01 2.15
CA LEU A 89 2.19 9.92 1.38
C LEU A 89 2.97 11.24 1.37
N GLU A 90 2.30 12.40 1.32
CA GLU A 90 2.93 13.71 1.48
C GLU A 90 3.55 13.87 2.86
N GLY A 91 2.82 13.52 3.92
CA GLY A 91 3.29 13.62 5.30
C GLY A 91 4.52 12.75 5.60
N TRP A 92 4.72 11.68 4.83
CA TRP A 92 5.85 10.75 4.96
C TRP A 92 6.96 10.98 3.93
N ASP A 93 6.88 12.02 3.09
CA ASP A 93 7.80 12.24 1.95
C ASP A 93 7.93 11.02 1.02
N ALA A 94 6.82 10.31 0.84
CA ALA A 94 6.72 9.02 0.16
C ALA A 94 5.91 9.05 -1.15
N LEU A 95 5.59 10.25 -1.66
CA LEU A 95 4.92 10.39 -2.94
C LEU A 95 5.74 9.76 -4.09
N PRO A 96 5.09 9.17 -5.12
CA PRO A 96 5.77 8.52 -6.24
C PRO A 96 6.85 9.39 -6.88
N ARG A 97 7.91 8.73 -7.35
CA ARG A 97 9.04 9.35 -8.04
C ARG A 97 9.03 8.93 -9.51
N VAL A 98 9.73 9.69 -10.34
CA VAL A 98 9.91 9.43 -11.77
C VAL A 98 10.99 8.39 -12.02
#